data_AF-A0A831PEH8-F1
#
_entry.id   AF-A0A831PEH8-F1
#
_cell.length_a   1.000
_cell.length_b   1.000
_cell.length_c   1.000
_cell.angle_alpha   90.00
_cell.angle_beta   90.00
_cell.angle_gamma   90.00
#
_symmetry.space_group_name_H-M   'P 1'
#
loop_
_entity.id
_entity.type
_entity.pdbx_description
1 polymer ?
#
loop_
_entity_poly.entity_id
_entity_poly.type
_entity_poly.pdbx_seq_one_letter_code
_entity_poly.pdbx_strand_id
1 'polypeptide(L)'
;MPGKAAPYKIDQWHDIVVEAAAIMHEIRLIPAITLIVGLPDEQPEDVVETIELVERLRPYRSLIVPLFYVPMSHIRSEKTGWLDKINLYPEHIDLLKTVARHSIHWAKDIVNKFYFKGPRYTIVKLLVNYFIGYVEKRLSKIEEDVEHFKEVLRQARAKSRREVLVFPN
;
A
#
# COMPACT_ATOMS: atom_id res chain seq x y z
N MET A 1 13.41 -27.03 21.67
CA MET A 1 13.47 -26.01 22.74
C MET A 1 12.13 -25.99 23.46
N PRO A 2 11.98 -26.74 24.57
CA PRO A 2 10.78 -26.66 25.40
C PRO A 2 10.71 -25.27 26.04
N GLY A 3 9.58 -24.57 25.92
CA GLY A 3 9.37 -23.21 26.47
C GLY A 3 9.53 -22.06 25.49
N LYS A 4 9.99 -22.31 24.24
CA LYS A 4 9.89 -21.30 23.18
C LYS A 4 8.45 -21.28 22.67
N ALA A 5 7.83 -20.11 22.60
CA ALA A 5 6.54 -19.95 21.94
C ALA A 5 6.60 -20.66 20.59
N ALA A 6 5.61 -21.52 20.31
CA ALA A 6 5.53 -22.17 19.02
C ALA A 6 5.52 -21.08 17.94
N PRO A 7 6.25 -21.26 16.83
CA PRO A 7 6.15 -20.31 15.73
C PRO A 7 4.69 -20.23 15.31
N TYR A 8 4.19 -19.00 15.14
CA TYR A 8 2.86 -18.81 14.57
C TYR A 8 2.78 -19.49 13.21
N LYS A 9 1.60 -20.00 12.90
CA LYS A 9 1.37 -20.55 11.57
C LYS A 9 1.22 -19.41 10.57
N ILE A 10 1.54 -19.68 9.31
CA ILE A 10 1.54 -18.67 8.23
C ILE A 10 0.14 -18.08 8.02
N ASP A 11 -0.90 -18.91 8.12
CA ASP A 11 -2.32 -18.51 8.01
C ASP A 11 -2.75 -17.52 9.10
N GLN A 12 -2.03 -17.45 10.22
CA GLN A 12 -2.31 -16.52 11.32
C GLN A 12 -1.66 -15.14 11.11
N TRP A 13 -0.87 -14.95 10.05
CA TRP A 13 -0.07 -13.74 9.86
C TRP A 13 -0.93 -12.47 9.86
N HIS A 14 -2.05 -12.46 9.12
CA HIS A 14 -2.94 -11.30 9.05
C HIS A 14 -3.55 -10.95 10.41
N ASP A 15 -3.92 -11.97 11.20
CA ASP A 15 -4.49 -11.77 12.52
C ASP A 15 -3.48 -11.18 13.50
N ILE A 16 -2.23 -11.65 13.45
CA ILE A 16 -1.12 -11.12 14.27
C ILE A 16 -0.86 -9.65 13.96
N VAL A 17 -0.84 -9.29 12.67
CA VAL A 17 -0.62 -7.90 12.24
C VAL A 17 -1.75 -7.00 12.74
N VAL A 18 -3.00 -7.46 12.65
CA VAL A 18 -4.18 -6.71 13.13
C VAL A 18 -4.18 -6.57 14.65
N GLU A 19 -3.89 -7.65 15.39
CA GLU A 19 -3.79 -7.64 16.85
C GLU A 19 -2.68 -6.69 17.32
N ALA A 20 -1.50 -6.74 16.68
CA ALA A 20 -0.40 -5.85 16.99
C ALA A 20 -0.78 -4.37 16.74
N ALA A 21 -1.48 -4.08 15.64
CA ALA A 21 -1.97 -2.73 15.35
C ALA A 21 -3.01 -2.25 16.38
N ALA A 22 -3.88 -3.14 16.85
CA ALA A 22 -4.84 -2.84 17.91
C ALA A 22 -4.14 -2.47 19.22
N ILE A 23 -3.18 -3.28 19.66
CA ILE A 23 -2.40 -3.03 20.87
C ILE A 23 -1.66 -1.69 20.76
N MET A 24 -0.98 -1.45 19.63
CA MET A 24 -0.27 -0.19 19.38
C MET A 24 -1.21 1.01 19.44
N HIS A 25 -2.41 0.90 18.87
CA HIS A 25 -3.42 1.94 18.89
C HIS A 25 -3.87 2.31 20.32
N GLU A 26 -4.11 1.30 21.16
CA GLU A 26 -4.53 1.47 22.56
C GLU A 26 -3.48 2.21 23.39
N ILE A 27 -2.21 1.83 23.25
CA ILE A 27 -1.09 2.47 23.94
C ILE A 27 -0.65 3.80 23.30
N ARG A 28 -1.37 4.25 22.26
CA ARG A 28 -1.07 5.47 21.49
C ARG A 28 0.28 5.46 20.78
N LEU A 29 0.80 4.27 20.46
CA LEU A 29 1.93 4.08 19.55
C LEU A 29 1.41 4.10 18.11
N ILE A 30 1.97 4.97 17.28
CA ILE A 30 1.59 5.08 15.87
C ILE A 30 2.66 4.37 15.03
N PRO A 31 2.40 3.18 14.49
CA PRO A 31 3.34 2.50 13.63
C PRO A 31 3.41 3.14 12.24
N ALA A 32 4.63 3.20 11.71
CA ALA A 32 4.88 3.36 10.28
C ALA A 32 5.03 1.95 9.68
N ILE A 33 4.07 1.55 8.86
CA ILE A 33 4.00 0.22 8.25
C ILE A 33 4.46 0.34 6.81
N THR A 34 5.35 -0.54 6.39
CA THR A 34 5.83 -0.62 5.02
C THR A 34 5.29 -1.88 4.37
N LEU A 35 4.66 -1.73 3.21
CA LEU A 35 4.21 -2.85 2.38
C LEU A 35 5.14 -2.97 1.18
N ILE A 36 5.65 -4.16 0.92
CA ILE A 36 6.44 -4.43 -0.28
C ILE A 36 5.47 -4.93 -1.35
N VAL A 37 5.50 -4.31 -2.53
CA VAL A 37 4.60 -4.62 -3.65
C VAL A 37 5.42 -5.02 -4.88
N GLY A 38 4.95 -5.97 -5.67
CA GLY A 38 5.64 -6.46 -6.87
C GLY A 38 6.70 -7.51 -6.57
N LEU A 39 6.48 -8.36 -5.56
CA LEU A 39 7.41 -9.45 -5.26
C LEU A 39 7.50 -10.44 -6.43
N PRO A 40 8.65 -11.14 -6.60
CA PRO A 40 8.71 -12.27 -7.53
C PRO A 40 7.61 -13.28 -7.19
N ASP A 41 6.94 -13.79 -8.22
CA ASP A 41 5.85 -14.77 -8.13
C ASP A 41 4.55 -14.28 -7.45
N GLU A 42 4.43 -12.99 -7.13
CA GLU A 42 3.18 -12.40 -6.62
C GLU A 42 2.04 -12.56 -7.64
N GLN A 43 0.93 -13.12 -7.16
CA GLN A 43 -0.30 -13.33 -7.93
C GLN A 43 -1.32 -12.22 -7.63
N PRO A 44 -2.27 -11.96 -8.54
CA PRO A 44 -3.32 -10.98 -8.29
C PRO A 44 -4.10 -11.25 -7.00
N GLU A 45 -4.32 -12.52 -6.66
CA GLU A 45 -5.03 -12.94 -5.45
C GLU A 45 -4.28 -12.51 -4.17
N ASP A 46 -2.95 -12.62 -4.14
CA ASP A 46 -2.11 -12.17 -3.03
C ASP A 46 -2.25 -10.66 -2.78
N VAL A 47 -2.39 -9.89 -3.88
CA VAL A 47 -2.62 -8.44 -3.82
C VAL A 47 -3.99 -8.14 -3.22
N VAL A 48 -5.02 -8.91 -3.57
CA VAL A 48 -6.37 -8.77 -2.99
C VAL A 48 -6.35 -9.09 -1.50
N GLU A 49 -5.69 -10.18 -1.08
CA GLU A 49 -5.53 -10.49 0.35
C GLU A 49 -4.80 -9.37 1.11
N THR A 50 -3.82 -8.73 0.46
CA THR A 50 -3.12 -7.57 1.03
C THR A 50 -4.05 -6.35 1.16
N ILE A 51 -4.93 -6.11 0.18
CA ILE A 51 -5.96 -5.05 0.26
C ILE A 51 -6.89 -5.30 1.44
N GLU A 52 -7.36 -6.54 1.61
CA GLU A 52 -8.22 -6.94 2.72
C GLU A 52 -7.55 -6.70 4.07
N LEU A 53 -6.25 -7.04 4.19
CA LEU A 53 -5.46 -6.75 5.38
C LEU A 53 -5.40 -5.24 5.67
N VAL A 54 -5.16 -4.40 4.65
CA VAL A 54 -5.12 -2.94 4.84
C VAL A 54 -6.48 -2.38 5.30
N GLU A 55 -7.58 -2.85 4.73
CA GLU A 55 -8.92 -2.45 5.19
C GLU A 55 -9.20 -2.92 6.62
N ARG A 56 -8.75 -4.12 7.02
CA ARG A 56 -8.82 -4.59 8.42
C ARG A 56 -8.01 -3.71 9.37
N LEU A 57 -6.93 -3.08 8.91
CA LEU A 57 -6.12 -2.15 9.69
C LEU A 57 -6.74 -0.76 9.84
N ARG A 58 -7.77 -0.43 9.04
CA ARG A 58 -8.43 0.89 9.01
C ARG A 58 -8.83 1.45 10.38
N PRO A 59 -9.36 0.67 11.34
CA PRO A 59 -9.73 1.18 12.66
C PRO A 59 -8.53 1.63 13.52
N TYR A 60 -7.30 1.26 13.13
CA TYR A 60 -6.11 1.48 13.93
C TYR A 60 -5.18 2.52 13.30
N ARG A 61 -4.92 3.62 14.03
CA ARG A 61 -3.87 4.62 13.77
C ARG A 61 -2.59 3.98 13.25
N SER A 62 -2.29 4.21 11.98
CA SER A 62 -1.00 3.86 11.38
C SER A 62 -0.77 4.69 10.12
N LEU A 63 0.49 4.83 9.73
CA LEU A 63 0.85 5.35 8.41
C LEU A 63 1.40 4.19 7.58
N ILE A 64 0.72 3.86 6.50
CA ILE A 64 1.09 2.75 5.61
C ILE A 64 1.71 3.34 4.34
N VAL A 65 2.88 2.85 3.96
CA VAL A 65 3.61 3.29 2.77
C VAL A 65 3.94 2.07 1.91
N PRO A 66 3.52 2.04 0.63
CA PRO A 66 3.91 0.99 -0.29
C PRO A 66 5.30 1.29 -0.87
N LEU A 67 6.17 0.29 -0.89
CA LEU A 67 7.46 0.32 -1.57
C LEU A 67 7.48 -0.79 -2.61
N PHE A 68 7.88 -0.44 -3.82
CA PHE A 68 8.02 -1.45 -4.86
C PHE A 68 9.29 -2.28 -4.65
N TYR A 69 9.17 -3.59 -4.85
CA TYR A 69 10.31 -4.49 -4.86
C TYR A 69 11.24 -4.16 -6.03
N VAL A 70 12.54 -4.05 -5.75
CA VAL A 70 13.58 -3.81 -6.75
C VAL A 70 14.55 -4.99 -6.73
N PRO A 71 14.61 -5.83 -7.79
CA PRO A 71 15.50 -6.98 -7.83
C PRO A 71 16.96 -6.55 -7.92
N MET A 72 17.78 -7.00 -6.97
CA MET A 72 19.22 -6.66 -6.90
C MET A 72 20.03 -7.13 -8.12
N SER A 73 19.57 -8.15 -8.84
CA SER A 73 20.23 -8.69 -10.04
C SER A 73 20.24 -7.73 -11.25
N HIS A 74 19.32 -6.74 -11.27
CA HIS A 74 19.13 -5.83 -12.40
C HIS A 74 19.85 -4.49 -12.26
N ILE A 75 20.50 -4.22 -11.13
CA ILE A 75 21.25 -2.97 -10.88
C ILE A 75 22.45 -2.82 -11.83
N ARG A 76 22.88 -3.89 -12.52
CA ARG A 76 24.10 -3.88 -13.35
C ARG A 76 23.91 -3.65 -14.85
N SER A 77 22.71 -3.72 -15.43
CA SER A 77 22.63 -3.81 -16.91
C SER A 77 21.81 -2.76 -17.66
N GLU A 78 20.76 -2.14 -17.11
CA GLU A 78 19.86 -1.34 -17.96
C GLU A 78 19.40 -0.05 -17.28
N LYS A 79 19.77 1.10 -17.87
CA LYS A 79 19.40 2.46 -17.45
C LYS A 79 17.94 2.81 -17.81
N THR A 80 17.17 1.86 -18.32
CA THR A 80 15.81 2.09 -18.85
C THR A 80 14.89 0.97 -18.36
N GLY A 81 13.77 1.32 -17.71
CA GLY A 81 12.62 0.43 -17.56
C GLY A 81 12.59 -0.55 -16.38
N TRP A 82 13.13 -0.21 -15.20
CA TRP A 82 12.89 -1.07 -14.01
C TRP A 82 11.39 -1.16 -13.68
N LEU A 83 10.64 -0.07 -13.87
CA LEU A 83 9.18 -0.02 -13.73
C LEU A 83 8.45 -0.89 -14.75
N ASP A 84 8.95 -0.98 -16.00
CA ASP A 84 8.36 -1.82 -17.05
C ASP A 84 8.51 -3.32 -16.75
N LYS A 85 9.47 -3.69 -15.89
CA LYS A 85 9.69 -5.08 -15.42
C LYS A 85 8.93 -5.40 -14.13
N ILE A 86 8.36 -4.40 -13.45
CA ILE A 86 7.45 -4.68 -12.34
C ILE A 86 6.16 -5.17 -12.99
N ASN A 87 5.82 -6.43 -12.75
CA ASN A 87 4.61 -7.05 -13.26
C ASN A 87 3.39 -6.44 -12.54
N LEU A 88 3.06 -5.18 -12.84
CA LEU A 88 2.01 -4.45 -12.15
C LEU A 88 0.63 -4.97 -12.57
N TYR A 89 -0.07 -5.54 -11.59
CA TYR A 89 -1.46 -5.94 -11.70
C TYR A 89 -2.38 -4.70 -11.58
N PRO A 90 -3.54 -4.67 -12.26
CA PRO A 90 -4.59 -3.68 -11.97
C PRO A 90 -4.93 -3.59 -10.48
N GLU A 91 -4.87 -4.74 -9.80
CA GLU A 91 -5.07 -4.92 -8.36
C GLU A 91 -4.05 -4.13 -7.53
N HIS A 92 -2.81 -3.96 -8.02
CA HIS A 92 -1.83 -3.10 -7.33
C HIS A 92 -2.29 -1.66 -7.27
N ILE A 93 -3.01 -1.18 -8.30
CA ILE A 93 -3.51 0.19 -8.28
C ILE A 93 -4.60 0.34 -7.21
N ASP A 94 -5.46 -0.66 -7.05
CA ASP A 94 -6.46 -0.69 -5.97
C ASP A 94 -5.80 -0.78 -4.59
N LEU A 95 -4.69 -1.52 -4.45
CA LEU A 95 -3.86 -1.53 -3.24
C LEU A 95 -3.29 -0.15 -2.93
N LEU A 96 -2.66 0.52 -3.89
CA LEU A 96 -2.11 1.86 -3.71
C LEU A 96 -3.19 2.87 -3.31
N LYS A 97 -4.38 2.80 -3.92
CA LYS A 97 -5.54 3.64 -3.55
C LYS A 97 -5.97 3.38 -2.11
N THR A 98 -6.08 2.11 -1.72
CA THR A 98 -6.50 1.70 -0.38
C THR A 98 -5.51 2.20 0.68
N VAL A 99 -4.21 2.00 0.43
CA VAL A 99 -3.14 2.50 1.30
C VAL A 99 -3.15 4.03 1.40
N ALA A 100 -3.29 4.74 0.28
CA ALA A 100 -3.35 6.19 0.28
C ALA A 100 -4.55 6.73 1.08
N ARG A 101 -5.75 6.14 0.90
CA ARG A 101 -6.95 6.51 1.67
C ARG A 101 -6.75 6.30 3.16
N HIS A 102 -6.20 5.16 3.56
CA HIS A 102 -5.90 4.85 4.97
C HIS A 102 -4.93 5.86 5.58
N SER A 103 -3.79 6.09 4.92
CA SER A 103 -2.76 6.99 5.42
C SER A 103 -3.20 8.44 5.47
N ILE A 104 -3.98 8.93 4.48
CA ILE A 104 -4.55 10.28 4.50
C ILE A 104 -5.55 10.44 5.66
N HIS A 105 -6.41 9.43 5.86
CA HIS A 105 -7.39 9.44 6.96
C HIS A 105 -6.69 9.60 8.32
N TRP A 106 -5.70 8.75 8.59
CA TRP A 106 -4.97 8.80 9.85
C TRP A 106 -4.02 9.98 9.98
N ALA A 107 -3.42 10.46 8.89
CA ALA A 107 -2.59 11.67 8.91
C ALA A 107 -3.36 12.87 9.48
N LYS A 108 -4.63 13.04 9.11
CA LYS A 108 -5.49 14.10 9.69
C LYS A 108 -5.64 13.94 11.20
N ASP A 109 -5.93 12.74 11.69
CA ASP A 109 -6.09 12.48 13.13
C ASP A 109 -4.79 12.72 13.89
N ILE A 110 -3.68 12.17 13.38
CA ILE A 110 -2.34 12.23 13.98
C ILE A 110 -1.88 13.68 14.12
N VAL A 111 -1.93 14.45 13.03
CA VAL A 111 -1.53 15.85 13.02
C VAL A 111 -2.35 16.67 14.03
N ASN A 112 -3.67 16.44 14.06
CA ASN A 112 -4.58 17.23 14.86
C ASN A 112 -4.58 16.88 16.35
N LYS A 113 -4.34 15.61 16.72
CA LYS A 113 -4.40 15.12 18.10
C LYS A 113 -3.05 14.93 18.77
N PHE A 114 -1.99 14.60 18.02
CA PHE A 114 -0.70 14.23 18.59
C PHE A 114 0.36 15.33 18.49
N TYR A 115 0.56 15.91 17.32
CA TYR A 115 1.73 16.77 17.06
C TYR A 115 1.48 18.26 17.35
N PHE A 116 0.34 18.81 16.95
CA PHE A 116 0.10 20.25 17.05
C PHE A 116 -0.83 20.62 18.21
N LYS A 117 -0.35 20.41 19.44
CA LYS A 117 -1.04 20.84 20.67
C LYS A 117 -0.65 22.27 21.07
N GLY A 118 -1.65 23.14 21.23
CA GLY A 118 -1.49 24.50 21.75
C GLY A 118 -1.54 25.61 20.70
N PRO A 119 -1.75 26.87 21.14
CA PRO A 119 -2.07 28.00 20.26
C PRO A 119 -0.93 28.38 19.30
N ARG A 120 0.31 28.09 19.65
CA ARG A 120 1.50 28.37 18.82
C ARG A 120 1.55 27.60 17.50
N TYR A 121 0.88 26.45 17.42
CA TYR A 121 0.88 25.61 16.22
C TYR A 121 -0.34 25.81 15.33
N THR A 122 -1.21 26.78 15.64
CA THR A 122 -2.48 26.99 14.92
C THR A 122 -2.27 27.24 13.43
N ILE A 123 -1.30 28.09 13.08
CA ILE A 123 -0.97 28.40 11.68
C ILE A 123 -0.45 27.15 10.95
N VAL A 124 0.50 26.44 11.58
CA VAL A 124 1.08 25.20 11.01
C VAL A 124 0.01 24.12 10.83
N LYS A 125 -0.85 23.95 11.83
CA LYS A 125 -1.99 23.03 11.78
C LYS A 125 -2.94 23.36 10.63
N LEU A 126 -3.22 24.65 10.40
CA LEU A 126 -4.08 25.08 9.29
C LEU A 126 -3.43 24.76 7.93
N LEU A 127 -2.14 25.07 7.75
CA LEU A 127 -1.41 24.78 6.52
C LEU A 127 -1.32 23.29 6.23
N VAL A 128 -1.02 22.46 7.24
CA VAL A 128 -0.93 21.01 7.07
C VAL A 128 -2.29 20.40 6.77
N ASN A 129 -3.37 20.81 7.46
CA ASN A 129 -4.72 20.33 7.13
C ASN A 129 -5.14 20.75 5.71
N TYR A 130 -4.81 21.98 5.28
CA TYR A 130 -5.04 22.42 3.92
C TYR A 130 -4.30 21.52 2.91
N PHE A 131 -3.02 21.23 3.17
CA PHE A 131 -2.24 20.35 2.32
C PHE A 131 -2.81 18.93 2.26
N ILE A 132 -3.20 18.35 3.40
CA ILE A 132 -3.81 17.01 3.43
C ILE A 132 -5.13 17.00 2.65
N GLY A 133 -5.97 18.03 2.81
CA GLY A 133 -7.21 18.17 2.02
C GLY A 133 -6.95 18.35 0.52
N TYR A 134 -5.89 19.06 0.16
CA TYR A 134 -5.45 19.18 -1.24
C TYR A 134 -5.04 17.80 -1.81
N VAL A 135 -4.23 17.04 -1.08
CA VAL A 135 -3.80 15.68 -1.48
C VAL A 135 -5.00 14.75 -1.64
N GLU A 136 -5.93 14.76 -0.68
CA GLU A 136 -7.17 13.98 -0.75
C GLU A 136 -7.99 14.33 -2.00
N LYS A 137 -8.19 15.63 -2.29
CA LYS A 137 -8.92 16.07 -3.48
C LYS A 137 -8.21 15.69 -4.78
N ARG A 138 -6.87 15.74 -4.80
CA ARG A 138 -6.07 15.31 -5.95
C ARG A 138 -6.19 13.80 -6.16
N LEU A 139 -6.16 13.01 -5.09
CA LEU A 139 -6.33 11.56 -5.15
C LEU A 139 -7.70 11.20 -5.75
N SER A 140 -8.78 11.85 -5.31
CA SER A 140 -10.12 11.63 -5.89
C SER A 140 -10.21 12.04 -7.36
N LYS A 141 -9.49 13.08 -7.79
CA LYS A 141 -9.48 13.49 -9.21
C LYS A 141 -8.73 12.51 -10.10
N ILE A 142 -7.64 11.95 -9.60
CA ILE A 142 -6.81 10.97 -10.32
C ILE A 142 -7.53 9.61 -10.45
N GLU A 143 -8.58 9.37 -9.68
CA GLU A 143 -9.36 8.13 -9.71
C GLU A 143 -9.93 7.80 -11.11
N GLU A 144 -10.36 8.82 -11.86
CA GLU A 144 -10.85 8.65 -13.24
C GLU A 144 -9.72 8.23 -14.21
N ASP A 145 -8.57 8.90 -14.13
CA ASP A 145 -7.38 8.58 -14.95
C ASP A 145 -6.85 7.17 -14.61
N VAL A 146 -6.92 6.78 -13.34
CA VAL A 146 -6.48 5.48 -12.84
C VAL A 146 -7.28 4.33 -13.44
N GLU A 147 -8.61 4.45 -13.57
CA GLU A 147 -9.41 3.40 -14.21
C GLU A 147 -9.05 3.25 -15.69
N HIS A 148 -8.71 4.34 -16.38
CA HIS A 148 -8.15 4.26 -17.73
C HIS A 148 -6.81 3.49 -17.75
N PHE A 149 -5.90 3.79 -16.82
CA PHE A 149 -4.63 3.04 -16.71
C PHE A 149 -4.84 1.55 -16.39
N LYS A 150 -5.79 1.20 -15.53
CA LYS A 150 -6.16 -0.20 -15.25
C LYS A 150 -6.61 -0.92 -16.51
N GLU A 151 -7.42 -0.26 -17.34
CA GLU A 151 -7.89 -0.82 -18.61
C GLU A 151 -6.74 -1.03 -19.60
N VAL A 152 -5.80 -0.08 -19.70
CA VAL A 152 -4.57 -0.23 -20.49
C VAL A 152 -3.75 -1.43 -20.03
N LEU A 153 -3.58 -1.63 -18.72
CA LEU A 153 -2.85 -2.77 -18.16
C LEU A 153 -3.54 -4.11 -18.47
N ARG A 154 -4.88 -4.16 -18.35
CA ARG A 154 -5.67 -5.36 -18.72
C ARG A 154 -5.48 -5.70 -20.19
N GLN A 155 -5.51 -4.71 -21.08
CA GLN A 155 -5.33 -4.91 -22.52
C GLN A 155 -3.92 -5.37 -22.89
N ALA A 156 -2.89 -4.76 -22.28
CA ALA A 156 -1.49 -5.15 -22.50
C ALA A 156 -1.26 -6.63 -22.14
N ARG A 157 -1.84 -7.10 -21.02
CA ARG A 157 -1.75 -8.50 -20.61
C ARG A 157 -2.61 -9.44 -21.43
N ALA A 158 -3.82 -9.04 -21.82
CA ALA A 158 -4.65 -9.85 -22.72
C ALA A 158 -3.94 -10.11 -24.06
N LYS A 159 -3.20 -9.11 -24.56
CA LYS A 159 -2.35 -9.25 -25.75
C LYS A 159 -1.18 -10.19 -25.53
N SER A 160 -0.42 -10.04 -24.43
CA SER A 160 0.67 -10.94 -24.08
C SER A 160 0.21 -12.40 -23.91
N ARG A 161 -0.96 -12.63 -23.27
CA ARG A 161 -1.55 -13.97 -23.13
C ARG A 161 -2.00 -14.57 -24.47
N ARG A 162 -2.47 -13.74 -25.41
CA ARG A 162 -2.78 -14.19 -26.78
C ARG A 162 -1.53 -14.53 -27.57
N GLU A 163 -0.45 -13.77 -27.45
CA GLU A 163 0.83 -14.09 -28.11
C GLU A 163 1.39 -15.44 -27.63
N VAL A 164 1.31 -15.76 -26.33
CA VAL A 164 1.72 -17.07 -25.78
C VAL A 164 0.85 -18.22 -26.29
N LEU A 165 -0.45 -18.01 -26.50
CA LEU A 165 -1.37 -19.04 -27.01
C LEU A 165 -1.31 -19.25 -28.53
N VAL A 166 -0.68 -18.33 -29.28
CA VAL A 166 -0.58 -18.40 -30.75
C VAL A 166 0.72 -19.08 -31.22
N PHE A 167 1.59 -19.53 -30.29
CA PHE A 167 2.69 -20.45 -30.61
C PHE A 167 2.28 -21.92 -30.38
N PRO A 168 1.57 -22.52 -31.33
CA PRO A 168 1.93 -23.85 -31.78
C PRO A 168 2.01 -23.87 -33.31
N ASN A 169 3.21 -24.03 -33.85
CA ASN A 169 3.55 -24.76 -35.08
C ASN A 169 5.08 -24.86 -35.20
#